data_AF-A0AAV4IR32-F1
#
_entry.id   AF-A0AAV4IR32-F1
#
_cell.length_a   1.000
_cell.length_b   1.000
_cell.length_c   1.000
_cell.angle_alpha   90.00
_cell.angle_beta   90.00
_cell.angle_gamma   90.00
#
_symmetry.space_group_name_H-M   'P 1'
#
loop_
_entity.id
_entity.type
_entity.pdbx_description
1 polymer ?
#
loop_
_entity_poly.entity_id
_entity_poly.type
_entity_poly.pdbx_seq_one_letter_code
_entity_poly.pdbx_strand_id
1 'polypeptide(L)'
;MHYSVVSTNKGVFTLQRVSRRSNQEIKRVLVDQPGMFKAYNKGMGGFDRMDQNVGAHRILIGSKKWLWLFFAFLADSALQNSWLPYRMSAANGRFSLDLLAFKRQVAIVYLKVFAAERNVPNFMSGRPPNKKRRVPDDLRKDGKYHYLENGPKRRRCIHSDKKTKIILWSVVVAVVVVRIAVEVVVIVVVVVVVVVVVVVVVVVVALVLTASLVVKVVSYSEYTV
;
A
#
# COMPACT_ATOMS: atom_id res chain seq x y z
N MET A 1 15.53 -35.22 3.44
CA MET A 1 14.93 -34.12 2.66
C MET A 1 15.84 -33.80 1.50
N HIS A 2 15.41 -34.09 0.27
CA HIS A 2 16.10 -33.63 -0.94
C HIS A 2 15.52 -32.27 -1.35
N TYR A 3 16.38 -31.32 -1.66
CA TYR A 3 16.00 -30.00 -2.16
C TYR A 3 16.67 -29.78 -3.51
N SER A 4 15.90 -29.34 -4.50
CA SER A 4 16.35 -29.00 -5.84
C SER A 4 16.17 -27.51 -6.06
N VAL A 5 17.22 -26.85 -6.57
CA VAL A 5 17.20 -25.42 -6.91
C VAL A 5 17.75 -25.27 -8.31
N VAL A 6 17.09 -24.45 -9.12
CA VAL A 6 17.47 -24.19 -10.51
C VAL A 6 17.83 -22.72 -10.63
N SER A 7 18.93 -22.41 -11.31
CA SER A 7 19.34 -21.04 -11.59
C SER A 7 19.90 -20.93 -13.00
N THR A 8 19.55 -19.87 -13.70
CA THR A 8 20.07 -19.56 -15.04
C THR A 8 21.44 -18.87 -14.97
N ASN A 9 21.78 -18.19 -13.86
CA ASN A 9 22.97 -17.33 -13.75
C ASN A 9 24.03 -17.92 -12.79
N LYS A 10 23.63 -18.67 -11.76
CA LYS A 10 24.55 -19.18 -10.74
C LYS A 10 24.86 -20.67 -10.94
N GLY A 11 26.13 -20.98 -11.20
CA GLY A 11 26.63 -22.35 -11.27
C GLY A 11 26.81 -23.02 -9.90
N VAL A 12 26.96 -24.34 -9.90
CA VAL A 12 27.09 -25.18 -8.68
C VAL A 12 28.45 -24.96 -7.97
N PHE A 13 29.50 -24.64 -8.72
CA PHE A 13 30.88 -24.60 -8.21
C PHE A 13 31.24 -23.37 -7.37
N THR A 14 30.40 -22.33 -7.35
CA THR A 14 30.66 -21.17 -6.47
C THR A 14 30.29 -21.55 -5.04
N LEU A 15 31.19 -22.18 -4.30
CA LEU A 15 30.97 -22.50 -2.88
C LEU A 15 31.14 -21.24 -2.03
N GLN A 16 30.23 -21.07 -1.07
CA GLN A 16 30.32 -19.99 -0.10
C GLN A 16 30.04 -20.54 1.30
N ARG A 17 30.89 -20.17 2.27
CA ARG A 17 30.62 -20.44 3.68
C ARG A 17 29.44 -19.62 4.19
N VAL A 18 28.51 -20.27 4.86
CA VAL A 18 27.42 -19.64 5.61
C VAL A 18 27.33 -20.21 7.01
N SER A 19 27.09 -19.31 7.97
CA SER A 19 26.84 -19.66 9.35
C SER A 19 25.44 -20.25 9.49
N ARG A 20 25.36 -21.54 9.83
CA ARG A 20 24.10 -22.26 10.07
C ARG A 20 24.09 -22.79 11.49
N ARG A 21 22.95 -22.67 12.17
CA ARG A 21 22.77 -23.28 13.49
C ARG A 21 22.62 -24.79 13.31
N SER A 22 23.51 -25.56 13.95
CA SER A 22 23.36 -27.01 14.07
C SER A 22 22.59 -27.30 15.35
N ASN A 23 21.50 -28.07 15.25
CA ASN A 23 20.76 -28.53 16.44
C ASN A 23 21.51 -29.61 17.20
N GLN A 24 22.38 -30.38 16.53
CA GLN A 24 23.18 -31.43 17.15
C GLN A 24 24.28 -30.86 18.05
N GLU A 25 24.93 -29.79 17.61
CA GLU A 25 26.04 -29.16 18.35
C GLU A 25 25.59 -27.95 19.18
N ILE A 26 24.32 -27.53 19.04
CA ILE A 26 23.71 -26.33 19.69
C ILE A 26 24.57 -25.06 19.44
N LYS A 27 25.30 -25.03 18.33
CA LYS A 27 26.22 -23.94 17.95
C LYS A 27 26.03 -23.55 16.50
N ARG A 28 26.52 -22.37 16.13
CA ARG A 28 26.58 -21.94 14.74
C ARG A 28 27.85 -22.48 14.10
N VAL A 29 27.68 -23.34 13.08
CA VAL A 29 28.77 -23.95 12.32
C VAL A 29 28.86 -23.27 10.96
N LEU A 30 30.08 -23.13 10.42
CA LEU A 30 30.29 -22.67 9.06
C LEU A 30 30.14 -23.87 8.11
N VAL A 31 29.14 -23.82 7.24
CA VAL A 31 28.86 -24.86 6.25
C VAL A 31 29.06 -24.28 4.87
N ASP A 32 29.71 -25.04 3.99
CA ASP A 32 29.81 -24.69 2.57
C ASP A 32 28.47 -24.90 1.89
N GLN A 33 27.96 -23.84 1.24
CA GLN A 33 26.75 -23.89 0.44
C GLN A 33 27.01 -23.38 -0.98
N PRO A 34 26.36 -23.95 -2.00
CA PRO A 34 26.41 -23.39 -3.34
C PRO A 34 25.84 -21.97 -3.38
N GLY A 35 26.49 -21.08 -4.12
CA GLY A 35 26.16 -19.66 -4.22
C GLY A 35 24.75 -19.40 -4.75
N MET A 36 24.17 -20.35 -5.48
CA MET A 36 22.76 -20.31 -5.92
C MET A 36 21.78 -20.25 -4.74
N PHE A 37 22.03 -20.97 -3.64
CA PHE A 37 21.15 -20.92 -2.46
C PHE A 37 21.16 -19.54 -1.80
N LYS A 38 22.32 -18.88 -1.77
CA LYS A 38 22.41 -17.51 -1.26
C LYS A 38 21.64 -16.54 -2.14
N ALA A 39 21.77 -16.66 -3.45
CA ALA A 39 21.06 -15.80 -4.39
C ALA A 39 19.53 -15.97 -4.23
N TYR A 40 19.07 -17.21 -4.13
CA TYR A 40 17.68 -17.55 -3.85
C TYR A 40 17.20 -16.93 -2.53
N ASN A 41 17.89 -17.21 -1.43
CA ASN A 41 17.51 -16.70 -0.09
C ASN A 41 17.53 -15.17 -0.02
N LYS A 42 18.40 -14.50 -0.79
CA LYS A 42 18.43 -13.03 -0.85
C LYS A 42 17.16 -12.46 -1.48
N GLY A 43 16.60 -13.11 -2.49
CA GLY A 43 15.41 -12.65 -3.22
C GLY A 43 14.08 -13.10 -2.61
N MET A 44 14.05 -14.22 -1.90
CA MET A 44 12.81 -14.86 -1.46
C MET A 44 11.97 -14.00 -0.50
N GLY A 45 12.61 -13.26 0.40
CA GLY A 45 11.92 -12.53 1.47
C GLY A 45 11.27 -11.20 1.08
N GLY A 46 11.17 -10.86 -0.22
CA GLY A 46 10.56 -9.59 -0.65
C GLY A 46 9.06 -9.57 -0.40
N PHE A 47 8.35 -10.57 -0.92
CA PHE A 47 6.90 -10.70 -0.78
C PHE A 47 6.49 -10.98 0.68
N ASP A 48 7.21 -11.87 1.37
CA ASP A 48 6.94 -12.21 2.78
C ASP A 48 7.00 -10.99 3.70
N ARG A 49 7.94 -10.05 3.46
CA ARG A 49 8.01 -8.81 4.23
C ARG A 49 6.83 -7.88 3.93
N MET A 50 6.39 -7.82 2.67
CA MET A 50 5.21 -7.04 2.31
C MET A 50 3.97 -7.62 2.99
N ASP A 51 3.78 -8.94 2.93
CA ASP A 51 2.65 -9.62 3.58
C ASP A 51 2.68 -9.46 5.11
N GLN A 52 3.85 -9.57 5.73
CA GLN A 52 4.01 -9.31 7.16
C GLN A 52 3.63 -7.87 7.54
N ASN A 53 4.05 -6.88 6.77
CA ASN A 53 3.73 -5.47 7.02
C ASN A 53 2.24 -5.17 6.78
N VAL A 54 1.66 -5.75 5.74
CA VAL A 54 0.22 -5.66 5.45
C VAL A 54 -0.58 -6.34 6.57
N GLY A 55 -0.14 -7.51 7.03
CA GLY A 55 -0.75 -8.25 8.14
C GLY A 55 -0.72 -7.50 9.46
N ALA A 56 0.37 -6.79 9.76
CA ALA A 56 0.54 -6.01 10.99
C ALA A 56 -0.47 -4.84 11.11
N HIS A 57 -0.84 -4.22 9.99
CA HIS A 57 -1.72 -3.04 9.96
C HIS A 57 -2.88 -3.19 8.97
N ARG A 58 -3.47 -4.38 8.90
CA ARG A 58 -4.50 -4.74 7.91
C ARG A 58 -5.78 -3.93 8.07
N ILE A 59 -6.35 -3.49 6.95
CA ILE A 59 -7.71 -2.93 6.92
C ILE A 59 -8.73 -4.06 7.10
N LEU A 60 -9.29 -4.15 8.31
CA LEU A 60 -10.33 -5.12 8.64
C LEU A 60 -11.72 -4.52 8.37
N ILE A 61 -12.20 -4.66 7.15
CA ILE A 61 -13.59 -4.33 6.79
C ILE A 61 -14.40 -5.62 6.76
N GLY A 62 -15.30 -5.77 7.73
CA GLY A 62 -16.26 -6.87 7.77
C GLY A 62 -17.31 -6.68 6.69
N SER A 63 -17.13 -7.32 5.53
CA SER A 63 -18.12 -7.34 4.47
C SER A 63 -18.50 -8.75 4.09
N LYS A 64 -19.76 -8.92 3.64
CA LYS A 64 -20.31 -10.22 3.21
C LYS A 64 -19.80 -10.67 1.84
N LYS A 65 -19.25 -9.75 1.03
CA LYS A 65 -18.74 -10.05 -0.32
C LYS A 65 -17.24 -10.32 -0.26
N TRP A 66 -16.78 -11.46 -0.80
CA TRP A 66 -15.35 -11.80 -0.85
C TRP A 66 -14.51 -10.72 -1.53
N LEU A 67 -15.11 -9.99 -2.47
CA LEU A 67 -14.42 -9.00 -3.30
C LEU A 67 -13.82 -7.86 -2.45
N TRP A 68 -14.41 -7.62 -1.28
CA TRP A 68 -13.86 -6.67 -0.31
C TRP A 68 -12.46 -7.02 0.16
N LEU A 69 -12.16 -8.31 0.26
CA LEU A 69 -10.86 -8.76 0.71
C LEU A 69 -9.76 -8.37 -0.29
N PHE A 70 -10.06 -8.47 -1.59
CA PHE A 70 -9.15 -8.05 -2.66
C PHE A 70 -8.96 -6.54 -2.68
N PHE A 71 -10.04 -5.76 -2.59
CA PHE A 71 -9.94 -4.30 -2.57
C PHE A 71 -9.15 -3.78 -1.36
N ALA A 72 -9.41 -4.34 -0.17
CA ALA A 72 -8.67 -3.98 1.04
C ALA A 72 -7.17 -4.33 0.90
N PHE A 73 -6.86 -5.52 0.37
CA PHE A 73 -5.48 -5.94 0.13
C PHE A 73 -4.75 -5.06 -0.88
N LEU A 74 -5.41 -4.66 -1.97
CA LEU A 74 -4.83 -3.76 -2.96
C LEU A 74 -4.52 -2.39 -2.36
N ALA A 75 -5.44 -1.82 -1.56
CA ALA A 75 -5.22 -0.56 -0.88
C ALA A 75 -4.06 -0.65 0.14
N ASP A 76 -4.01 -1.73 0.94
CA ASP A 76 -2.92 -1.96 1.89
C ASP A 76 -1.56 -2.14 1.19
N SER A 77 -1.52 -2.85 0.06
CA SER A 77 -0.32 -3.05 -0.74
C SER A 77 0.16 -1.75 -1.40
N ALA A 78 -0.75 -0.92 -1.90
CA ALA A 78 -0.42 0.40 -2.46
C ALA A 78 0.16 1.33 -1.38
N LEU A 79 -0.40 1.31 -0.16
CA LEU A 79 0.14 2.08 0.97
C LEU A 79 1.54 1.58 1.37
N GLN A 80 1.75 0.27 1.40
CA GLN A 80 3.07 -0.31 1.67
C GLN A 80 4.09 0.09 0.60
N ASN A 81 3.71 0.05 -0.67
CA ASN A 81 4.59 0.39 -1.79
C ASN A 81 4.92 1.89 -1.85
N SER A 82 4.00 2.76 -1.47
CA SER A 82 4.25 4.22 -1.39
C SER A 82 5.08 4.62 -0.17
N TRP A 83 5.03 3.84 0.91
CA TRP A 83 5.86 4.06 2.10
C TRP A 83 7.36 3.76 1.88
N LEU A 84 7.70 2.80 1.01
CA LEU A 84 9.09 2.46 0.70
C LEU A 84 9.91 3.64 0.14
N PRO A 85 9.49 4.33 -0.94
CA PRO A 85 10.22 5.50 -1.45
C PRO A 85 10.15 6.69 -0.48
N TYR A 86 9.04 6.85 0.26
CA TYR A 86 8.94 7.86 1.32
C TYR A 86 10.04 7.69 2.37
N ARG A 87 10.28 6.45 2.81
CA ARG A 87 11.37 6.12 3.73
C ARG A 87 12.75 6.34 3.15
N MET A 88 12.97 5.97 1.89
CA MET A 88 14.25 6.19 1.21
C MET A 88 14.57 7.68 1.07
N SER A 89 13.56 8.50 0.77
CA SER A 89 13.69 9.96 0.72
C SER A 89 13.93 10.57 2.10
N ALA A 90 13.27 10.07 3.15
CA ALA A 90 13.45 10.56 4.51
C ALA A 90 14.84 10.23 5.09
N ALA A 91 15.46 9.12 4.67
CA ALA A 91 16.80 8.74 5.10
C ALA A 91 17.89 9.80 4.80
N ASN A 92 17.63 10.73 3.87
CA ASN A 92 18.54 11.81 3.49
C ASN A 92 18.40 13.09 4.36
N GLY A 93 17.77 13.02 5.54
CA GLY A 93 17.78 14.12 6.53
C GLY A 93 16.43 14.53 7.11
N ARG A 94 15.37 13.71 6.99
CA ARG A 94 14.05 13.96 7.59
C ARG A 94 13.57 12.77 8.41
N PHE A 95 12.79 13.02 9.46
CA PHE A 95 12.19 11.97 10.29
C PHE A 95 11.33 11.02 9.44
N SER A 96 11.77 9.77 9.29
CA SER A 96 10.98 8.72 8.64
C SER A 96 9.84 8.31 9.56
N LEU A 97 8.60 8.48 9.09
CA LEU A 97 7.42 7.99 9.81
C LEU A 97 7.37 6.46 9.74
N ASP A 98 6.95 5.85 10.86
CA ASP A 98 6.54 4.44 10.89
C ASP A 98 5.36 4.19 9.94
N LEU A 99 5.18 2.95 9.49
CA LEU A 99 4.15 2.56 8.53
C LEU A 99 2.75 2.95 9.01
N LEU A 100 2.43 2.72 10.29
CA LEU A 100 1.14 3.09 10.87
C LEU A 100 0.94 4.62 10.85
N ALA A 101 1.97 5.37 11.23
CA ALA A 101 1.92 6.83 11.24
C ALA A 101 1.78 7.40 9.82
N PHE A 102 2.46 6.80 8.85
CA PHE A 102 2.31 7.12 7.44
C PHE A 102 0.88 6.88 6.94
N LYS A 103 0.30 5.70 7.20
CA LYS A 103 -1.11 5.39 6.85
C LYS A 103 -2.08 6.40 7.48
N ARG A 104 -1.84 6.78 8.73
CA ARG A 104 -2.65 7.81 9.42
C ARG A 104 -2.55 9.18 8.74
N GLN A 105 -1.35 9.63 8.36
CA GLN A 105 -1.18 10.89 7.65
C GLN A 105 -1.89 10.87 6.30
N VAL A 106 -1.72 9.79 5.54
CA VAL A 106 -2.41 9.61 4.26
C VAL A 106 -3.93 9.70 4.46
N ALA A 107 -4.49 8.98 5.42
CA ALA A 107 -5.92 9.05 5.73
C ALA A 107 -6.38 10.47 6.09
N ILE A 108 -5.63 11.20 6.92
CA ILE A 108 -5.96 12.58 7.30
C ILE A 108 -5.95 13.50 6.08
N VAL A 109 -4.96 13.38 5.20
CA VAL A 109 -4.86 14.20 3.97
C VAL A 109 -6.07 13.94 3.08
N TYR A 110 -6.39 12.67 2.79
CA TYR A 110 -7.57 12.34 2.00
C TYR A 110 -8.85 12.88 2.63
N LEU A 111 -9.05 12.71 3.96
CA LEU A 111 -10.22 13.24 4.65
C LEU A 111 -10.34 14.76 4.53
N LYS A 112 -9.23 15.51 4.61
CA LYS A 112 -9.22 16.97 4.44
C LYS A 112 -9.57 17.40 3.02
N VAL A 113 -9.01 16.72 2.01
CA VAL A 113 -9.32 16.98 0.60
C VAL A 113 -10.80 16.76 0.34
N PHE A 114 -11.34 15.62 0.78
CA PHE A 114 -12.79 15.33 0.64
C PHE A 114 -13.69 16.30 1.40
N ALA A 115 -13.24 16.80 2.57
CA ALA A 115 -13.97 17.81 3.32
C ALA A 115 -14.07 19.14 2.54
N ALA A 116 -12.96 19.55 1.93
CA ALA A 116 -12.87 20.78 1.16
C ALA A 116 -13.73 20.70 -0.12
N GLU A 117 -13.64 19.59 -0.86
CA GLU A 117 -14.41 19.39 -2.10
C GLU A 117 -15.94 19.44 -1.89
N ARG A 118 -16.42 19.04 -0.72
CA ARG A 118 -17.85 19.00 -0.42
C ARG A 118 -18.40 20.27 0.24
N ASN A 119 -17.59 21.32 0.40
CA ASN A 119 -17.97 22.53 1.15
C ASN A 119 -18.61 22.20 2.52
N VAL A 120 -18.16 21.12 3.19
CA VAL A 120 -18.69 20.75 4.51
C VAL A 120 -17.77 21.40 5.53
N PRO A 121 -18.15 22.53 6.18
CA PRO A 121 -17.21 23.35 6.97
C PRO A 121 -16.71 22.65 8.24
N ASN A 122 -17.04 21.38 8.43
CA ASN A 122 -16.99 20.67 9.71
C ASN A 122 -16.84 19.14 9.56
N PHE A 123 -16.36 18.61 8.43
CA PHE A 123 -16.23 17.14 8.25
C PHE A 123 -15.28 16.47 9.27
N MET A 124 -14.26 17.19 9.75
CA MET A 124 -13.40 16.73 10.85
C MET A 124 -13.97 17.02 12.25
N SER A 125 -15.03 17.84 12.35
CA SER A 125 -15.84 17.88 13.55
C SER A 125 -16.82 16.71 13.44
N GLY A 126 -16.48 15.57 14.02
CA GLY A 126 -17.48 14.54 14.27
C GLY A 126 -18.72 15.17 14.90
N ARG A 127 -19.90 14.55 14.75
CA ARG A 127 -21.17 14.99 15.34
C ARG A 127 -20.88 15.68 16.67
N PRO A 128 -21.16 17.00 16.81
CA PRO A 128 -20.73 17.75 17.98
C PRO A 128 -21.19 16.96 19.20
N PRO A 129 -20.28 16.60 20.13
CA PRO A 129 -20.70 15.92 21.34
C PRO A 129 -21.80 16.76 21.96
N ASN A 130 -22.93 16.11 22.28
CA ASN A 130 -24.12 16.77 22.81
C ASN A 130 -23.68 17.83 23.83
N LYS A 131 -23.97 19.12 23.59
CA LYS A 131 -23.43 20.25 24.38
C LYS A 131 -23.63 20.07 25.89
N LYS A 132 -24.67 19.31 26.27
CA LYS A 132 -24.99 18.92 27.66
C LYS A 132 -23.94 18.01 28.33
N ARG A 133 -22.99 17.42 27.59
CA ARG A 133 -21.99 16.45 28.07
C ARG A 133 -20.54 16.96 27.94
N ARG A 134 -20.34 18.18 27.46
CA ARG A 134 -19.01 18.79 27.36
C ARG A 134 -18.75 19.57 28.64
N VAL A 135 -17.57 19.40 29.23
CA VAL A 135 -17.10 20.30 30.29
C VAL A 135 -17.11 21.73 29.71
N PRO A 136 -17.73 22.71 30.39
CA PRO A 136 -17.76 24.09 29.92
C PRO A 136 -16.37 24.59 29.51
N ASP A 137 -16.27 25.34 28.42
CA ASP A 137 -14.98 25.80 27.90
C ASP A 137 -14.26 26.71 28.90
N ASP A 138 -14.99 27.36 29.80
CA ASP A 138 -14.45 28.18 30.90
C ASP A 138 -13.67 27.33 31.90
N LEU A 139 -14.20 26.17 32.34
CA LEU A 139 -13.45 25.21 33.16
C LEU A 139 -12.29 24.56 32.39
N ARG A 140 -12.45 24.31 31.09
CA ARG A 140 -11.42 23.64 30.30
C ARG A 140 -10.17 24.51 30.07
N LYS A 141 -10.32 25.83 30.11
CA LYS A 141 -9.28 26.81 29.77
C LYS A 141 -8.87 27.69 30.95
N ASP A 142 -9.33 27.40 32.17
CA ASP A 142 -9.06 28.24 33.34
C ASP A 142 -7.58 28.24 33.80
N GLY A 143 -6.75 27.39 33.18
CA GLY A 143 -5.32 27.29 33.49
C GLY A 143 -5.03 26.71 34.88
N LYS A 144 -6.06 26.25 35.59
CA LYS A 144 -5.92 25.56 36.87
C LYS A 144 -5.91 24.07 36.61
N TYR A 145 -5.01 23.38 37.30
CA TYR A 145 -4.96 21.92 37.23
C TYR A 145 -6.17 21.33 37.96
N HIS A 146 -7.23 20.99 37.21
CA HIS A 146 -8.34 20.22 37.74
C HIS A 146 -7.93 18.75 37.89
N TYR A 147 -7.45 18.40 39.09
CA TYR A 147 -7.18 17.01 39.43
C TYR A 147 -8.48 16.26 39.75
N LEU A 148 -8.51 14.97 39.44
CA LEU A 148 -9.60 14.08 39.85
C LEU A 148 -9.54 13.92 41.37
N GLU A 149 -10.56 14.42 42.06
CA GLU A 149 -10.69 14.24 43.50
C GLU A 149 -11.33 12.87 43.80
N ASN A 150 -10.70 12.10 44.69
CA ASN A 150 -11.17 10.77 45.06
C ASN A 150 -12.40 10.88 45.97
N GLY A 151 -13.59 10.83 45.38
CA GLY A 151 -14.84 10.80 46.14
C GLY A 151 -15.10 9.45 46.83
N PRO A 152 -15.97 9.42 47.87
CA PRO A 152 -16.22 8.22 48.70
C PRO A 152 -16.99 7.10 47.97
N LYS A 153 -17.52 7.35 46.76
CA LYS A 153 -18.22 6.36 45.95
C LYS A 153 -17.56 6.27 44.57
N ARG A 154 -17.25 5.05 44.12
CA ARG A 154 -16.84 4.78 42.73
C ARG A 154 -17.98 5.21 41.80
N ARG A 155 -17.78 6.29 41.03
CA ARG A 155 -18.69 6.70 39.96
C ARG A 155 -18.20 6.05 38.65
N ARG A 156 -19.11 5.51 37.84
CA ARG A 156 -18.78 5.10 36.46
C ARG A 156 -18.40 6.34 35.66
N CYS A 157 -17.37 6.22 34.81
CA CYS A 157 -17.05 7.24 33.83
C CYS A 157 -18.27 7.47 32.91
N ILE A 158 -18.70 8.73 32.76
CA ILE A 158 -19.90 9.14 32.01
C ILE A 158 -19.86 8.71 30.51
N HIS A 159 -18.68 8.27 30.05
CA HIS A 159 -18.41 7.82 28.69
C HIS A 159 -18.70 6.33 28.44
N SER A 160 -18.85 5.49 29.47
CA SER A 160 -18.90 4.04 29.28
C SER A 160 -20.13 3.42 29.94
N ASP A 161 -21.27 3.45 29.23
CA ASP A 161 -22.38 2.56 29.56
C ASP A 161 -23.31 2.19 28.39
N LYS A 162 -22.85 2.33 27.14
CA LYS A 162 -23.53 1.68 26.02
C LYS A 162 -22.48 1.09 25.10
N LYS A 163 -22.60 -0.21 24.79
CA LYS A 163 -21.96 -0.83 23.63
C LYS A 163 -22.32 0.05 22.42
N THR A 164 -21.38 0.87 21.95
CA THR A 164 -21.55 1.58 20.69
C THR A 164 -21.56 0.54 19.59
N LYS A 165 -22.74 0.18 19.10
CA LYS A 165 -22.83 -0.28 17.71
C LYS A 165 -22.38 0.91 16.88
N ILE A 166 -21.13 0.84 16.40
CA ILE A 166 -20.55 1.80 15.47
C ILE A 166 -21.31 1.63 14.16
N ILE A 167 -22.44 2.32 14.01
CA ILE A 167 -23.13 2.48 12.73
C ILE A 167 -22.55 3.74 12.10
N LEU A 168 -21.28 3.68 11.68
CA LEU A 168 -20.67 4.78 10.92
C LEU A 168 -19.53 4.27 10.03
N TRP A 169 -19.74 3.18 9.32
CA TRP A 169 -18.79 2.71 8.29
C TRP A 169 -19.46 2.44 6.95
N SER A 170 -20.77 2.22 6.88
CA SER A 170 -21.44 1.83 5.63
C SER A 170 -21.44 2.94 4.56
N VAL A 171 -21.69 4.20 4.94
CA VAL A 171 -21.81 5.31 3.96
C VAL A 171 -20.43 5.85 3.54
N VAL A 172 -19.50 5.97 4.49
CA VAL A 172 -18.13 6.43 4.19
C VAL A 172 -17.41 5.39 3.35
N VAL A 173 -17.53 4.09 3.70
CA VAL A 173 -16.98 3.01 2.87
C VAL A 173 -17.69 2.99 1.52
N ALA A 174 -19.03 3.04 1.43
CA ALA A 174 -19.71 3.05 0.14
C ALA A 174 -19.22 4.17 -0.79
N VAL A 175 -19.01 5.39 -0.27
CA VAL A 175 -18.55 6.50 -1.12
C VAL A 175 -17.07 6.39 -1.48
N VAL A 176 -16.19 6.00 -0.55
CA VAL A 176 -14.77 5.75 -0.85
C VAL A 176 -14.65 4.66 -1.92
N VAL A 177 -15.50 3.64 -1.84
CA VAL A 177 -15.50 2.51 -2.75
C VAL A 177 -16.04 2.88 -4.11
N VAL A 178 -17.13 3.64 -4.17
CA VAL A 178 -17.66 4.15 -5.44
C VAL A 178 -16.63 5.05 -6.10
N ARG A 179 -15.91 5.89 -5.34
CA ARG A 179 -14.86 6.76 -5.89
C ARG A 179 -13.65 5.96 -6.39
N ILE A 180 -13.16 4.99 -5.61
CA ILE A 180 -12.07 4.09 -6.04
C ILE A 180 -12.50 3.27 -7.26
N ALA A 181 -13.73 2.77 -7.30
CA ALA A 181 -14.24 2.04 -8.47
C ALA A 181 -14.29 2.93 -9.71
N VAL A 182 -14.74 4.19 -9.58
CA VAL A 182 -14.74 5.16 -10.68
C VAL A 182 -13.31 5.47 -11.14
N GLU A 183 -12.37 5.71 -10.22
CA GLU A 183 -10.97 5.97 -10.59
C GLU A 183 -10.28 4.76 -11.24
N VAL A 184 -10.56 3.54 -10.75
CA VAL A 184 -10.07 2.31 -11.37
C VAL A 184 -10.64 2.16 -12.78
N VAL A 185 -11.93 2.44 -13.00
CA VAL A 185 -12.53 2.43 -14.34
C VAL A 185 -11.86 3.46 -15.26
N VAL A 186 -11.63 4.68 -14.77
CA VAL A 186 -10.92 5.73 -15.53
C VAL A 186 -9.50 5.26 -15.89
N ILE A 187 -8.75 4.68 -14.95
CA ILE A 187 -7.41 4.16 -15.21
C ILE A 187 -7.44 3.05 -16.26
N VAL A 188 -8.37 2.10 -16.16
CA VAL A 188 -8.52 1.01 -17.14
C VAL A 188 -8.83 1.58 -18.54
N VAL A 189 -9.75 2.54 -18.64
CA VAL A 189 -10.08 3.19 -19.91
C VAL A 189 -8.85 3.90 -20.49
N VAL A 190 -8.12 4.66 -19.67
CA VAL A 190 -6.90 5.36 -20.11
C VAL A 190 -5.85 4.37 -20.60
N VAL A 191 -5.61 3.27 -19.87
CA VAL A 191 -4.66 2.24 -20.28
C VAL A 191 -5.07 1.60 -21.61
N VAL A 192 -6.35 1.27 -21.79
CA VAL A 192 -6.86 0.71 -23.05
C VAL A 192 -6.66 1.69 -24.20
N VAL A 193 -6.99 2.97 -24.01
CA VAL A 193 -6.78 4.01 -25.03
C VAL A 193 -5.29 4.13 -25.40
N VAL A 194 -4.39 4.16 -24.41
CA VAL A 194 -2.95 4.23 -24.65
C VAL A 194 -2.46 3.00 -25.43
N VAL A 195 -2.90 1.80 -25.07
CA VAL A 195 -2.53 0.57 -25.79
C VAL A 195 -3.03 0.61 -27.23
N VAL A 196 -4.28 1.02 -27.46
CA VAL A 196 -4.84 1.16 -28.82
C VAL A 196 -4.03 2.15 -29.64
N VAL A 197 -3.72 3.33 -29.08
CA VAL A 197 -2.90 4.35 -29.76
C VAL A 197 -1.52 3.79 -30.12
N VAL A 198 -0.85 3.11 -29.19
CA VAL A 198 0.46 2.48 -29.44
C VAL A 198 0.36 1.45 -30.56
N VAL A 199 -0.66 0.59 -30.55
CA VAL A 199 -0.87 -0.42 -31.61
C VAL A 199 -1.10 0.26 -32.96
N VAL A 200 -1.94 1.30 -33.03
CA VAL A 200 -2.19 2.06 -34.27
C VAL A 200 -0.90 2.67 -34.79
N VAL A 201 -0.10 3.31 -33.92
CA VAL A 201 1.19 3.91 -34.29
C VAL A 201 2.13 2.83 -34.85
N VAL A 202 2.23 1.67 -34.20
CA VAL A 202 3.08 0.56 -34.67
C VAL A 202 2.62 0.06 -36.05
N VAL A 203 1.32 -0.09 -36.27
CA VAL A 203 0.76 -0.52 -37.56
C VAL A 203 1.04 0.50 -38.66
N VAL A 204 0.83 1.80 -38.38
CA VAL A 204 1.11 2.87 -39.35
C VAL A 204 2.60 2.90 -39.70
N VAL A 205 3.48 2.80 -38.70
CA VAL A 205 4.94 2.75 -38.94
C VAL A 205 5.31 1.52 -39.78
N ALA A 206 4.73 0.35 -39.49
CA ALA A 206 4.97 -0.86 -40.28
C ALA A 206 4.52 -0.68 -41.75
N LEU A 207 3.34 -0.09 -41.99
CA LEU A 207 2.83 0.18 -43.34
C LEU A 207 3.69 1.19 -44.12
N VAL A 208 4.17 2.24 -43.44
CA VAL A 208 5.06 3.23 -44.07
C VAL A 208 6.41 2.60 -44.43
N LEU A 209 6.95 1.73 -43.57
CA LEU A 209 8.19 1.01 -43.82
C LEU A 209 8.03 -0.01 -44.96
N THR A 210 6.94 -0.76 -45.00
CA THR A 210 6.68 -1.71 -46.11
C THR A 210 6.45 -0.97 -47.43
N ALA A 211 5.71 0.14 -47.43
CA ALA A 211 5.56 0.98 -48.62
C ALA A 211 6.90 1.54 -49.11
N SER A 212 7.76 2.01 -48.18
CA SER A 212 9.10 2.53 -48.52
C SER A 212 10.03 1.44 -49.06
N LEU A 213 9.92 0.21 -48.56
CA LEU A 213 10.65 -0.95 -49.07
C LEU A 213 10.17 -1.35 -50.47
N VAL A 214 8.86 -1.36 -50.71
CA VAL A 214 8.27 -1.66 -52.04
C VAL A 214 8.73 -0.64 -53.07
N VAL A 215 8.70 0.66 -52.76
CA VAL A 215 9.19 1.71 -53.66
C VAL A 215 10.68 1.52 -53.97
N LYS A 216 11.51 1.21 -52.96
CA LYS A 216 12.93 0.92 -53.19
C LYS A 216 13.13 -0.32 -54.07
N VAL A 217 12.39 -1.41 -53.86
CA VAL A 217 12.51 -2.63 -54.67
C VAL A 217 12.09 -2.39 -56.12
N VAL A 218 11.01 -1.63 -56.35
CA VAL A 218 10.56 -1.26 -57.71
C VAL A 218 11.62 -0.40 -58.42
N SER A 219 12.17 0.62 -57.75
CA SER A 219 13.27 1.40 -58.34
C SER A 219 14.48 0.52 -58.66
N TYR A 220 14.90 -0.38 -57.76
CA TYR A 220 16.02 -1.29 -58.06
C TYR A 220 15.76 -2.20 -59.27
N SER A 221 14.52 -2.62 -59.50
CA SER A 221 14.15 -3.44 -60.66
C SER A 221 14.22 -2.68 -61.98
N GLU A 222 13.98 -1.37 -61.99
CA GLU A 222 14.06 -0.53 -63.20
C GLU A 222 15.51 -0.22 -63.63
N TYR A 223 16.49 -0.32 -62.73
CA TYR A 223 17.91 -0.13 -63.05
C TYR A 223 18.64 -1.41 -63.49
N THR A 224 17.98 -2.58 -63.42
CA THR A 224 18.59 -3.89 -63.76
C THR A 224 18.18 -4.45 -65.13
N VAL A 225 17.58 -3.62 -66.00
CA VAL A 225 17.24 -3.97 -67.39
C VAL A 225 18.14 -3.22 -68.36
#